data_AF-I5AWL7-F1
#
_entry.id   AF-I5AWL7-F1
#
_cell.length_a   1.000
_cell.length_b   1.000
_cell.length_c   1.000
_cell.angle_alpha   90.00
_cell.angle_beta   90.00
_cell.angle_gamma   90.00
#
_symmetry.space_group_name_H-M   'P 1'
#
loop_
_entity.id
_entity.type
_entity.pdbx_description
1 polymer ?
#
loop_
_entity_poly.entity_id
_entity_poly.type
_entity_poly.pdbx_seq_one_letter_code
_entity_poly.pdbx_strand_id
1 'polypeptide(L)'
;MKDDKLTGDYRVCVNEADAFLSVAKYCVRSIEDFLGGKMYPFAVNISFACELYLKAVMIRRSTGSEYVRGHDLKQLFESLEAGDRDEIRQMYEKKCPVPLEQLLEESGKAFEEWRYALEKAASINVTGILAFAEVLQSFVKKYSENS
;
A
#
# COMPACT_ATOMS: atom_id res chain seq x y z
N MET A 1 -1.02 -21.15 -12.34
CA MET A 1 -2.24 -20.31 -12.35
C MET A 1 -2.03 -19.31 -13.46
N LYS A 2 -2.94 -19.16 -14.43
CA LYS A 2 -2.80 -18.11 -15.45
C LYS A 2 -2.92 -16.78 -14.73
N ASP A 3 -1.91 -15.92 -14.85
CA ASP A 3 -1.94 -14.58 -14.26
C ASP A 3 -3.09 -13.80 -14.89
N ASP A 4 -4.18 -13.63 -14.15
CA ASP A 4 -5.33 -12.78 -14.51
C ASP A 4 -4.86 -11.32 -14.46
N LYS A 5 -4.22 -10.87 -15.53
CA LYS A 5 -3.87 -9.46 -15.71
C LYS A 5 -5.13 -8.66 -16.02
N LEU A 6 -5.27 -7.54 -15.32
CA LEU A 6 -6.35 -6.57 -15.51
C LEU A 6 -5.79 -5.27 -16.06
N THR A 7 -6.59 -4.48 -16.75
CA THR A 7 -6.20 -3.14 -17.22
C THR A 7 -6.77 -2.07 -16.30
N GLY A 8 -6.00 -1.00 -16.03
CA GLY A 8 -6.44 0.10 -15.15
C GLY A 8 -5.97 1.47 -15.63
N ASP A 9 -6.56 2.53 -15.09
CA ASP A 9 -6.12 3.91 -15.34
C ASP A 9 -5.15 4.34 -14.23
N TYR A 10 -3.94 4.75 -14.63
CA TYR A 10 -2.89 5.18 -13.70
C TYR A 10 -3.34 6.35 -12.81
N ARG A 11 -3.96 7.38 -13.40
CA ARG A 11 -4.31 8.62 -12.70
C ARG A 11 -5.45 8.37 -11.71
N VAL A 12 -6.45 7.59 -12.12
CA VAL A 12 -7.52 7.16 -11.21
C VAL A 12 -6.92 6.38 -10.05
N CYS A 13 -6.03 5.41 -10.31
CA CYS A 13 -5.41 4.61 -9.26
C CYS A 13 -4.64 5.47 -8.24
N VAL A 14 -3.82 6.42 -8.71
CA VAL A 14 -3.06 7.33 -7.83
C VAL A 14 -3.96 8.29 -7.06
N ASN A 15 -4.99 8.86 -7.69
CA ASN A 15 -5.91 9.79 -7.03
C ASN A 15 -6.71 9.11 -5.92
N GLU A 16 -7.22 7.90 -6.18
CA GLU A 16 -7.91 7.11 -5.16
C GLU A 16 -6.95 6.73 -4.03
N ALA A 17 -5.72 6.28 -4.36
CA ALA A 17 -4.71 5.97 -3.34
C ALA A 17 -4.39 7.17 -2.44
N ASP A 18 -4.25 8.37 -3.02
CA ASP A 18 -4.05 9.62 -2.28
C ASP A 18 -5.24 9.94 -1.36
N ALA A 19 -6.48 9.70 -1.80
CA ALA A 19 -7.68 9.89 -1.00
C ALA A 19 -7.72 8.92 0.21
N PHE A 20 -7.49 7.63 -0.02
CA PHE A 20 -7.43 6.61 1.04
C PHE A 20 -6.31 6.89 2.04
N LEU A 21 -5.12 7.28 1.57
CA LEU A 21 -4.00 7.67 2.43
C LEU A 21 -4.35 8.90 3.29
N SER A 22 -5.04 9.88 2.73
CA SER A 22 -5.50 11.07 3.46
C SER A 22 -6.45 10.71 4.60
N VAL A 23 -7.41 9.82 4.35
CA VAL A 23 -8.33 9.30 5.37
C VAL A 23 -7.57 8.51 6.44
N ALA A 24 -6.66 7.63 6.05
CA ALA A 24 -5.83 6.90 7.01
C ALA A 24 -5.03 7.86 7.91
N LYS A 25 -4.38 8.87 7.34
CA LYS A 25 -3.67 9.91 8.10
C LYS A 25 -4.59 10.65 9.05
N TYR A 26 -5.85 10.92 8.66
CA TYR A 26 -6.85 11.52 9.54
C TYR A 26 -7.18 10.64 10.75
N CYS A 27 -7.25 9.32 10.57
CA CYS A 27 -7.53 8.35 11.65
C CYS A 27 -6.46 8.31 12.76
N VAL A 28 -5.22 8.68 12.46
CA VAL A 28 -4.09 8.64 13.40
C VAL A 28 -3.66 10.03 13.92
N ARG A 29 -4.44 11.09 13.66
CA ARG A 29 -4.09 12.46 14.09
C ARG A 29 -4.08 12.65 15.60
N SER A 30 -4.91 11.89 16.32
CA SER A 30 -4.97 11.89 17.78
C SER A 30 -4.92 10.45 18.27
N ILE A 31 -4.14 10.20 19.32
CA ILE A 31 -4.06 8.88 19.94
C ILE A 31 -5.38 8.48 20.59
N GLU A 32 -6.12 9.45 21.13
CA GLU A 32 -7.45 9.23 21.71
C GLU A 32 -8.44 8.77 20.64
N ASP A 33 -8.46 9.43 19.49
CA ASP A 33 -9.28 9.04 18.35
C ASP A 33 -8.87 7.66 17.80
N PHE A 34 -7.57 7.41 17.72
CA PHE A 34 -7.02 6.18 17.19
C PHE A 34 -7.42 4.97 18.04
N LEU A 35 -7.21 5.07 19.36
CA LEU A 35 -7.59 4.05 20.34
C LEU A 35 -9.11 4.01 20.57
N GLY A 36 -9.82 5.12 20.34
CA GLY A 36 -11.27 5.27 20.45
C GLY A 36 -12.07 4.69 19.28
N GLY A 37 -11.45 3.88 18.42
CA GLY A 37 -12.12 3.13 17.35
C GLY A 37 -11.68 3.46 15.92
N LYS A 38 -10.82 4.46 15.70
CA LYS A 38 -10.31 4.76 14.35
C LYS A 38 -9.20 3.80 13.87
N MET A 39 -8.73 2.88 14.71
CA MET A 39 -7.74 1.86 14.33
C MET A 39 -8.20 0.98 13.16
N TYR A 40 -9.46 0.54 13.14
CA TYR A 40 -10.01 -0.29 12.06
C TYR A 40 -10.09 0.50 10.73
N PRO A 41 -10.75 1.68 10.69
CA PRO A 41 -10.69 2.55 9.52
C PRO A 41 -9.26 2.84 9.06
N PHE A 42 -8.33 3.13 9.98
CA PHE A 42 -6.93 3.35 9.64
C PHE A 42 -6.36 2.15 8.88
N ALA A 43 -6.43 0.95 9.46
CA ALA A 43 -5.80 -0.25 8.91
C ALA A 43 -6.35 -0.59 7.51
N VAL A 44 -7.66 -0.47 7.31
CA VAL A 44 -8.30 -0.72 6.01
C VAL A 44 -7.88 0.33 4.98
N ASN A 45 -7.97 1.62 5.32
CA ASN A 45 -7.66 2.70 4.38
C ASN A 45 -6.17 2.71 4.00
N ILE A 46 -5.26 2.48 4.96
CA ILE A 46 -3.82 2.51 4.67
C ILE A 46 -3.39 1.30 3.83
N SER A 47 -3.94 0.11 4.12
CA SER A 47 -3.64 -1.09 3.35
C SER A 47 -4.15 -0.95 1.90
N PHE A 48 -5.35 -0.40 1.73
CA PHE A 48 -5.90 -0.19 0.39
C PHE A 48 -5.16 0.89 -0.40
N ALA A 49 -4.70 1.96 0.26
CA ALA A 49 -3.82 2.94 -0.38
C ALA A 49 -2.52 2.30 -0.89
N CYS A 50 -1.87 1.45 -0.08
CA CYS A 50 -0.68 0.70 -0.51
C CYS A 50 -0.97 -0.20 -1.71
N GLU A 51 -2.07 -0.95 -1.70
CA GLU A 51 -2.51 -1.79 -2.81
C GLU A 51 -2.64 -0.98 -4.11
N LEU A 52 -3.34 0.15 -4.05
CA LEU A 52 -3.57 1.00 -5.22
C LEU A 52 -2.25 1.59 -5.76
N TYR A 53 -1.36 2.07 -4.90
CA TYR A 53 -0.07 2.55 -5.37
C TYR A 53 0.78 1.45 -6.04
N LEU A 54 0.83 0.25 -5.47
CA LEU A 54 1.53 -0.89 -6.08
C LEU A 54 0.97 -1.21 -7.47
N LYS A 55 -0.36 -1.22 -7.61
CA LYS A 55 -1.03 -1.41 -8.90
C LYS A 55 -0.75 -0.25 -9.86
N ALA A 56 -0.67 0.98 -9.37
CA ALA A 56 -0.31 2.14 -10.20
C ALA A 56 1.11 2.01 -10.77
N VAL A 57 2.07 1.49 -10.00
CA VAL A 57 3.42 1.19 -10.51
C VAL A 57 3.35 0.18 -11.66
N MET A 58 2.61 -0.91 -11.49
CA MET A 58 2.45 -1.93 -12.55
C MET A 58 1.82 -1.35 -13.81
N ILE A 59 0.72 -0.60 -13.66
CA ILE A 59 0.01 0.06 -14.77
C ILE A 59 0.98 0.96 -15.54
N ARG A 60 1.82 1.72 -14.84
CA ARG A 60 2.74 2.67 -15.46
C ARG A 60 3.88 1.99 -16.24
N ARG A 61 4.35 0.84 -15.76
CA ARG A 61 5.42 0.05 -16.41
C ARG A 61 4.90 -0.78 -17.57
N SER A 62 3.63 -1.16 -17.54
CA SER A 62 3.00 -1.96 -18.59
C SER A 62 2.71 -1.14 -19.85
N THR A 63 2.98 -1.73 -21.02
CA THR A 63 2.57 -1.16 -22.32
C THR A 63 1.06 -1.17 -22.55
N GLY A 64 0.33 -2.04 -21.83
CA GLY A 64 -1.12 -2.22 -21.92
C GLY A 64 -1.88 -1.70 -20.71
N SER A 65 -1.24 -0.92 -19.83
CA SER A 65 -1.82 -0.46 -18.57
C SER A 65 -2.27 -1.61 -17.66
N GLU A 66 -1.52 -2.71 -17.68
CA GLU A 66 -1.84 -3.94 -16.96
C GLU A 66 -1.38 -3.94 -15.50
N TYR A 67 -2.11 -4.63 -14.63
CA TYR A 67 -1.72 -4.94 -13.25
C TYR A 67 -2.21 -6.33 -12.82
N VAL A 68 -1.62 -6.84 -11.74
CA VAL A 68 -1.93 -8.15 -11.18
C VAL A 68 -3.19 -8.08 -10.29
N ARG A 69 -4.10 -9.04 -10.46
CA ARG A 69 -5.27 -9.21 -9.59
C ARG A 69 -4.86 -9.68 -8.19
N GLY A 70 -5.56 -9.19 -7.17
CA GLY A 70 -5.34 -9.58 -5.77
C GLY A 70 -5.21 -8.36 -4.86
N HIS A 71 -5.08 -8.65 -3.56
CA HIS A 71 -5.02 -7.66 -2.47
C HIS A 71 -3.84 -7.88 -1.53
N ASP A 72 -3.11 -9.00 -1.69
CA ASP A 72 -1.98 -9.33 -0.83
C ASP A 72 -0.80 -8.40 -1.12
N LEU A 73 -0.44 -7.53 -0.16
CA LEU A 73 0.58 -6.51 -0.37
C LEU A 73 1.95 -7.11 -0.68
N LYS A 74 2.29 -8.26 -0.09
CA LYS A 74 3.55 -8.94 -0.35
C LYS A 74 3.59 -9.46 -1.78
N GLN A 75 2.55 -10.17 -2.21
CA GLN A 75 2.47 -10.69 -3.58
C GLN A 75 2.46 -9.57 -4.62
N LEU A 76 1.75 -8.47 -4.34
CA LEU A 76 1.73 -7.29 -5.21
C LEU A 76 3.12 -6.64 -5.29
N PHE A 77 3.82 -6.50 -4.17
CA PHE A 77 5.18 -5.96 -4.16
C PHE A 77 6.15 -6.87 -4.91
N GLU A 78 6.08 -8.19 -4.69
CA GLU A 78 6.89 -9.19 -5.39
C GLU A 78 6.62 -9.20 -6.89
N SER A 79 5.42 -8.80 -7.34
CA SER A 79 5.04 -8.72 -8.76
C SER A 79 5.60 -7.49 -9.49
N LEU A 80 6.18 -6.52 -8.79
CA LEU A 80 6.83 -5.36 -9.41
C LEU A 80 8.12 -5.75 -10.15
N GLU A 81 8.63 -4.87 -11.01
CA GLU A 81 9.97 -5.05 -11.58
C GLU A 81 11.06 -4.95 -10.50
N ALA A 82 12.18 -5.65 -10.67
CA ALA A 82 13.25 -5.68 -9.67
C ALA A 82 13.79 -4.28 -9.32
N GLY A 83 13.99 -3.43 -10.33
CA GLY A 83 14.47 -2.06 -10.12
C GLY A 83 13.50 -1.22 -9.27
N ASP A 84 12.20 -1.36 -9.50
CA ASP A 84 11.18 -0.65 -8.72
C ASP A 84 11.14 -1.15 -7.27
N ARG A 85 11.21 -2.47 -7.06
CA ARG A 85 11.28 -3.05 -5.71
C ARG A 85 12.50 -2.53 -4.94
N ASP A 86 13.66 -2.50 -5.58
CA ASP A 86 14.90 -2.08 -4.94
C ASP A 86 14.89 -0.59 -4.60
N GLU A 87 14.37 0.27 -5.47
CA GLU A 87 14.23 1.70 -5.17
C GLU A 87 13.23 1.94 -4.04
N ILE A 88 12.06 1.30 -4.08
CA ILE A 88 11.04 1.41 -3.02
C ILE A 88 11.61 0.94 -1.68
N ARG A 89 12.35 -0.19 -1.66
CA ARG A 89 13.00 -0.70 -0.45
C ARG A 89 14.00 0.31 0.12
N GLN A 90 14.90 0.85 -0.72
CA GLN A 90 15.87 1.85 -0.27
C GLN A 90 15.21 3.14 0.24
N MET A 91 14.10 3.56 -0.35
CA MET A 91 13.33 4.70 0.13
C MET A 91 12.67 4.42 1.49
N TYR A 92 12.18 3.20 1.67
CA TYR A 92 11.53 2.75 2.91
C TYR A 92 12.50 2.60 4.08
N GLU A 93 13.67 1.99 3.86
CA GLU A 93 14.71 1.81 4.88
C GLU A 93 15.22 3.14 5.46
N LYS A 94 15.11 4.24 4.70
CA LYS A 94 15.44 5.59 5.19
C LYS A 94 14.39 6.16 6.14
N LYS A 95 13.16 5.62 6.13
CA LYS A 95 12.03 6.11 6.92
C LYS A 95 11.65 5.19 8.08
N CYS A 96 11.85 3.88 7.93
CA CYS A 96 11.45 2.89 8.91
C CYS A 96 12.60 1.92 9.20
N PRO A 97 12.93 1.67 10.48
CA PRO A 97 13.98 0.70 10.84
C PRO A 97 13.51 -0.75 10.77
N VAL A 98 12.19 -1.00 10.70
CA VAL A 98 11.65 -2.35 10.49
C VAL A 98 11.92 -2.75 9.04
N PRO A 99 12.42 -3.97 8.75
CA PRO A 99 12.60 -4.42 7.37
C PRO A 99 11.27 -4.44 6.58
N LEU A 100 11.31 -4.02 5.31
CA LEU A 100 10.11 -3.97 4.47
C LEU A 100 9.49 -5.36 4.30
N GLU A 101 10.32 -6.39 4.13
CA GLU A 101 9.88 -7.77 3.99
C GLU A 101 9.12 -8.26 5.23
N GLN A 102 9.58 -7.88 6.43
CA GLN A 102 8.88 -8.18 7.67
C GLN A 102 7.53 -7.47 7.72
N LEU A 103 7.48 -6.19 7.36
CA LEU A 103 6.22 -5.44 7.28
C LEU A 103 5.23 -6.10 6.30
N LEU A 104 5.70 -6.52 5.13
CA LEU A 104 4.88 -7.14 4.09
C LEU A 104 4.40 -8.54 4.51
N GLU A 105 5.19 -9.31 5.25
CA GLU A 105 4.75 -10.58 5.83
C GLU A 105 3.62 -10.36 6.85
N GLU A 106 3.77 -9.35 7.72
CA GLU A 106 2.78 -9.04 8.76
C GLU A 106 1.52 -8.38 8.20
N SER A 107 1.66 -7.54 7.17
CA SER A 107 0.59 -6.68 6.65
C SER A 107 0.02 -7.18 5.33
N GLY A 108 0.55 -8.27 4.77
CA GLY A 108 0.17 -8.79 3.45
C GLY A 108 -1.34 -8.99 3.32
N LYS A 109 -1.98 -9.52 4.37
CA LYS A 109 -3.43 -9.77 4.43
C LYS A 109 -4.19 -8.76 5.28
N ALA A 110 -3.56 -7.65 5.69
CA ALA A 110 -4.16 -6.71 6.62
C ALA A 110 -5.52 -6.18 6.14
N PHE A 111 -5.66 -5.91 4.84
CA PHE A 111 -6.95 -5.47 4.29
C PHE A 111 -8.08 -6.49 4.51
N GLU A 112 -7.80 -7.78 4.39
CA GLU A 112 -8.79 -8.84 4.60
C GLU A 112 -9.00 -9.10 6.10
N GLU A 113 -7.91 -9.24 6.84
CA GLU A 113 -7.93 -9.62 8.26
C GLU A 113 -8.57 -8.54 9.13
N TRP A 114 -8.33 -7.25 8.86
CA TRP A 114 -8.93 -6.17 9.62
C TRP A 114 -10.44 -6.02 9.39
N ARG A 115 -10.98 -6.53 8.28
CA ARG A 115 -12.45 -6.62 8.09
C ARG A 115 -13.08 -7.66 9.01
N TYR A 116 -12.32 -8.67 9.42
CA TYR A 116 -12.74 -9.75 10.31
C TYR A 116 -12.02 -9.70 11.66
N ALA A 117 -11.49 -8.55 12.06
CA ALA A 117 -10.73 -8.42 13.31
C ALA A 117 -11.62 -8.61 14.58
N LEU A 118 -12.95 -8.66 14.40
CA LEU A 118 -13.89 -9.11 15.44
C LEU A 118 -13.86 -10.64 15.64
N GLU A 119 -13.44 -11.40 14.63
CA GLU A 119 -13.41 -12.87 14.62
C GLU A 119 -12.01 -13.41 14.95
N LYS A 120 -10.94 -12.67 14.62
CA LYS A 120 -9.55 -13.04 14.90
C LYS A 120 -8.72 -11.81 15.25
N ALA A 121 -7.79 -11.97 16.18
CA ALA A 121 -6.85 -10.90 16.50
C ALA A 121 -6.05 -10.51 15.24
N ALA A 122 -6.12 -9.24 14.85
CA ALA A 122 -5.32 -8.66 13.79
C ALA A 122 -4.35 -7.64 14.39
N SER A 123 -3.16 -7.55 13.80
CA SER A 123 -2.15 -6.56 14.18
C SER A 123 -1.64 -5.84 12.94
N ILE A 124 -1.19 -4.60 13.11
CA ILE A 124 -0.54 -3.86 12.04
C ILE A 124 0.55 -2.97 12.63
N ASN A 125 1.71 -2.93 11.98
CA ASN A 125 2.75 -1.98 12.34
C ASN A 125 2.38 -0.61 11.77
N VAL A 126 1.71 0.23 12.58
CA VAL A 126 1.18 1.54 12.20
C VAL A 126 2.25 2.43 11.56
N THR A 127 3.42 2.52 12.19
CA THR A 127 4.53 3.35 11.70
C THR A 127 5.10 2.80 10.39
N GLY A 128 5.28 1.48 10.31
CA GLY A 128 5.79 0.81 9.13
C GLY A 128 4.86 0.96 7.93
N ILE A 129 3.57 0.66 8.09
CA ILE A 129 2.61 0.73 6.97
C ILE A 129 2.40 2.17 6.48
N LEU A 130 2.42 3.15 7.39
CA LEU A 130 2.34 4.56 7.02
C LEU A 130 3.59 5.00 6.24
N ALA A 131 4.79 4.63 6.72
CA ALA A 131 6.04 4.92 6.01
C ALA A 131 6.05 4.29 4.61
N PHE A 132 5.56 3.05 4.48
CA PHE A 132 5.45 2.37 3.20
C PHE A 132 4.51 3.09 2.24
N ALA A 133 3.30 3.46 2.68
CA ALA A 133 2.34 4.20 1.86
C ALA A 133 2.91 5.55 1.37
N GLU A 134 3.63 6.27 2.22
CA GLU A 134 4.25 7.54 1.83
C GLU A 134 5.41 7.36 0.85
N VAL A 135 6.19 6.29 0.96
CA VAL A 135 7.23 5.95 0.00
C VAL A 135 6.60 5.65 -1.35
N LEU A 136 5.56 4.82 -1.37
CA LEU A 136 4.82 4.48 -2.58
C LEU A 136 4.21 5.73 -3.23
N GLN A 137 3.57 6.60 -2.45
CA GLN A 137 3.06 7.89 -2.92
C GLN A 137 4.17 8.73 -3.57
N SER A 138 5.31 8.84 -2.90
CA SER A 138 6.46 9.61 -3.40
C SER A 138 7.02 8.99 -4.68
N PHE A 139 7.07 7.66 -4.74
CA PHE A 139 7.55 6.89 -5.88
C PHE A 139 6.66 7.10 -7.10
N VAL A 140 5.34 6.98 -6.97
CA VAL A 140 4.41 7.22 -8.10
C VAL A 140 4.41 8.69 -8.55
N LYS A 141 4.60 9.64 -7.64
CA LYS A 141 4.64 11.08 -8.00
C LYS A 141 5.87 11.46 -8.85
N LYS A 142 7.01 10.78 -8.69
CA LYS A 142 8.17 10.95 -9.58
C LYS A 142 7.83 10.68 -11.05
N TYR A 143 6.90 9.76 -11.32
CA TYR A 143 6.48 9.46 -12.69
C TYR A 143 5.48 10.46 -13.28
N SER A 144 4.76 11.22 -12.44
CA SER A 144 3.89 12.30 -12.95
C SER A 144 4.66 13.55 -13.35
N GLU A 145 5.85 13.79 -12.78
CA GLU A 145 6.68 14.97 -13.07
C GLU A 145 7.58 14.77 -14.30
N ASN A 146 7.80 13.53 -14.73
CA ASN A 146 8.62 13.16 -15.88
C ASN A 146 7.81 12.80 -17.14
N SER A 147 6.52 13.14 -17.21
CA SER A 147 5.62 12.87 -18.36
C SER A 147 5.19 14.14 -19.07
#